data_AF-A0A973IW64-F1
#
_entry.id   AF-A0A973IW64-F1
#
_cell.length_a   1.000
_cell.length_b   1.000
_cell.length_c   1.000
_cell.angle_alpha   90.00
_cell.angle_beta   90.00
_cell.angle_gamma   90.00
#
_symmetry.space_group_name_H-M   'P 1'
#
loop_
_entity.id
_entity.type
_entity.pdbx_description
1 polymer ?
#
loop_
_entity_poly.entity_id
_entity_poly.type
_entity_poly.pdbx_seq_one_letter_code
_entity_poly.pdbx_strand_id
1 'polypeptide(L)'
;MLKIQGLPIKYFILSALLFITVNASPQENQVDTSGYLPLFYEGSLEYNLMLASALGIPSEIDRLIKKGADIEAETEEGATPLIIAVAANKIESVNTLLKYNPEVNKKTSLDETPLLIAVKNQNSAIAEALIRAGADVNMPDNHGATPLHYASAYGYFQMADLLLYYDAVVDKKSVDGTTPLMAAIWAGNANIADLLIQNGANMEARDSEGFTPFLIAAQNGDTLLMDFLFSNGVDPFETNIYNYDALAVSIRANQPNSAIYLLNKNPDWSKRNKNAVNPYIVASKYRRNDIIGILRASKVPGNISYSFDQAEFSLSSKFSFSDYFTGFSFSLREPVLSGGILAGLDTKLWYTRVMIKENDNLIYQYFDRRSMAYAGVFRDFALTDDILRPNLILFASLSAAYTFGNTFKGTLKVPENKFSILPAISVRLITKNLAFSAGIEYMKSGFYKNGPLWLRAGASWNFYFDNIRGPVKTIKWY
;
A
#
# COMPACT_ATOMS: atom_id res chain seq x y z
N MET A 1 -14.50 30.42 -32.47
CA MET A 1 -14.28 30.60 -31.01
C MET A 1 -13.55 29.37 -30.49
N LEU A 2 -12.24 29.30 -30.74
CA LEU A 2 -11.38 28.39 -30.00
C LEU A 2 -11.00 29.15 -28.74
N LYS A 3 -11.82 29.06 -27.70
CA LYS A 3 -11.34 29.38 -26.36
C LYS A 3 -10.24 28.37 -26.08
N ILE A 4 -9.01 28.82 -25.87
CA ILE A 4 -7.91 27.99 -25.36
C ILE A 4 -8.18 27.75 -23.86
N GLN A 5 -9.33 27.15 -23.59
CA GLN A 5 -9.73 26.53 -22.34
C GLN A 5 -9.93 25.06 -22.73
N GLY A 6 -8.95 24.20 -22.40
CA GLY A 6 -9.19 22.76 -22.60
C GLY A 6 -8.00 21.80 -22.76
N LEU A 7 -6.73 22.22 -22.63
CA LEU A 7 -5.60 21.33 -22.94
C LEU A 7 -4.74 20.99 -21.71
N PRO A 8 -4.72 19.72 -21.25
CA PRO A 8 -3.86 19.22 -20.16
C PRO A 8 -2.36 19.38 -20.48
N ILE A 9 -1.52 19.57 -19.45
CA ILE A 9 -0.05 19.72 -19.57
C ILE A 9 0.59 18.59 -20.41
N LYS A 10 0.08 17.36 -20.30
CA LYS A 10 0.58 16.21 -21.06
C LYS A 10 0.49 16.41 -22.57
N TYR A 11 -0.50 17.15 -23.07
CA TYR A 11 -0.66 17.42 -24.49
C TYR A 11 0.33 18.47 -25.00
N PHE A 12 0.77 19.43 -24.17
CA PHE A 12 1.85 20.34 -24.52
C PHE A 12 3.19 19.60 -24.64
N ILE A 13 3.48 18.70 -23.70
CA ILE A 13 4.71 17.88 -23.74
C ILE A 13 4.67 16.95 -24.96
N LEU A 14 3.52 16.32 -25.24
CA LEU A 14 3.35 15.41 -26.37
C LEU A 14 3.41 16.15 -27.72
N SER A 15 2.78 17.32 -27.84
CA SER A 15 2.81 18.14 -29.06
C SER A 15 4.21 18.70 -29.33
N ALA A 16 4.91 19.13 -28.28
CA ALA A 16 6.32 19.53 -28.34
C ALA A 16 7.22 18.38 -28.83
N LEU A 17 7.06 17.17 -28.27
CA LEU A 17 7.84 15.99 -28.66
C LEU A 17 7.57 15.55 -30.11
N LEU A 18 6.30 15.57 -30.56
CA LEU A 18 5.92 15.17 -31.91
C LEU A 18 6.50 16.09 -33.00
N PHE A 19 6.79 17.35 -32.66
CA PHE A 19 7.29 18.34 -33.61
C PHE A 19 8.82 18.33 -33.73
N ILE A 20 9.56 18.06 -32.63
CA ILE A 20 11.01 17.82 -32.69
C ILE A 20 11.33 16.69 -33.67
N THR A 21 10.49 15.66 -33.72
CA THR A 21 10.65 14.55 -34.67
C THR A 21 10.35 14.90 -36.12
N VAL A 22 9.60 15.97 -36.39
CA VAL A 22 9.19 16.36 -37.76
C VAL A 22 10.06 17.46 -38.36
N ASN A 23 10.60 18.38 -37.54
CA ASN A 23 11.29 19.59 -38.00
C ASN A 23 12.76 19.72 -37.59
N ALA A 24 13.45 18.62 -37.28
CA ALA A 24 14.89 18.63 -37.06
C ALA A 24 15.67 18.82 -38.39
N SER A 25 15.68 20.05 -38.92
CA SER A 25 16.63 20.48 -39.95
C SER A 25 17.79 21.26 -39.30
N PRO A 26 19.08 20.94 -39.60
CA PRO A 26 20.19 21.32 -38.73
C PRO A 26 20.79 22.72 -39.01
N GLN A 27 20.01 23.72 -39.47
CA GLN A 27 20.61 24.99 -39.94
C GLN A 27 19.91 26.32 -39.64
N GLU A 28 18.82 26.40 -38.88
CA GLU A 28 18.28 27.71 -38.48
C GLU A 28 18.45 27.99 -36.98
N ASN A 29 19.36 28.91 -36.66
CA ASN A 29 19.60 29.46 -35.32
C ASN A 29 18.44 30.32 -34.77
N GLN A 30 17.24 30.23 -35.37
CA GLN A 30 16.05 30.98 -34.95
C GLN A 30 14.82 30.11 -35.16
N VAL A 31 14.45 29.32 -34.14
CA VAL A 31 13.20 28.57 -34.14
C VAL A 31 12.06 29.54 -33.88
N ASP A 32 11.28 29.85 -34.91
CA ASP A 32 10.09 30.72 -34.84
C ASP A 32 8.86 29.91 -34.42
N THR A 33 8.23 30.25 -33.28
CA THR A 33 7.00 29.56 -32.82
C THR A 33 5.70 30.19 -33.33
N SER A 34 5.75 31.25 -34.13
CA SER A 34 4.57 31.83 -34.78
C SER A 34 3.92 30.89 -35.82
N GLY A 35 4.61 29.82 -36.22
CA GLY A 35 4.08 28.75 -37.05
C GLY A 35 3.19 27.72 -36.33
N TYR A 36 3.09 27.73 -34.99
CA TYR A 36 2.32 26.75 -34.22
C TYR A 36 0.84 27.15 -34.10
N LEU A 37 0.55 28.29 -33.46
CA LEU A 37 -0.75 28.95 -33.55
C LEU A 37 -0.57 30.32 -34.20
N PRO A 38 -1.15 30.55 -35.39
CA PRO A 38 -1.03 31.82 -36.07
C PRO A 38 -1.49 33.01 -35.21
N LEU A 39 -0.78 34.13 -35.30
CA LEU A 39 -0.98 35.31 -34.45
C LEU A 39 -2.35 36.00 -34.59
N PHE A 40 -3.15 35.62 -35.59
CA PHE A 40 -4.52 36.12 -35.76
C PHE A 40 -5.56 35.39 -34.90
N TYR A 41 -5.18 34.29 -34.22
CA TYR A 41 -6.03 33.66 -33.21
C TYR A 41 -5.87 34.37 -31.86
N GLU A 42 -6.99 34.62 -31.19
CA GLU A 42 -7.03 35.10 -29.82
C GLU A 42 -6.35 34.09 -28.88
N GLY A 43 -5.44 34.55 -28.01
CA GLY A 43 -4.65 33.70 -27.11
C GLY A 43 -3.41 33.03 -27.73
N SER A 44 -3.08 33.36 -28.99
CA SER A 44 -1.94 32.74 -29.70
C SER A 44 -0.58 33.13 -29.14
N LEU A 45 -0.42 34.33 -28.59
CA LEU A 45 0.82 34.77 -27.98
C LEU A 45 1.14 33.94 -26.73
N GLU A 46 0.15 33.76 -25.86
CA GLU A 46 0.26 33.00 -24.61
C GLU A 46 0.50 31.51 -24.91
N TYR A 47 -0.24 30.94 -25.86
CA TYR A 47 -0.07 29.56 -26.28
C TYR A 47 1.33 29.28 -26.85
N ASN A 48 1.82 30.17 -27.73
CA ASN A 48 3.16 30.03 -28.30
C ASN A 48 4.24 30.25 -27.23
N LEU A 49 4.00 31.11 -26.22
CA LEU A 49 4.91 31.31 -25.10
C LEU A 49 5.04 30.04 -24.25
N MET A 50 3.91 29.38 -23.96
CA MET A 50 3.89 28.09 -23.26
C MET A 50 4.64 27.00 -24.05
N LEU A 51 4.47 26.95 -25.37
CA LEU A 51 5.20 26.02 -26.23
C LEU A 51 6.71 26.30 -26.26
N ALA A 52 7.11 27.56 -26.44
CA ALA A 52 8.52 27.96 -26.39
C ALA A 52 9.17 27.61 -25.04
N SER A 53 8.40 27.78 -23.95
CA SER A 53 8.79 27.39 -22.59
C SER A 53 9.02 25.89 -22.46
N ALA A 54 8.09 25.06 -22.95
CA ALA A 54 8.20 23.60 -22.94
C ALA A 54 9.35 23.08 -23.81
N LEU A 55 9.62 23.72 -24.94
CA LEU A 55 10.66 23.31 -25.88
C LEU A 55 12.08 23.69 -25.44
N GLY A 56 12.23 24.71 -24.60
CA GLY A 56 13.55 25.18 -24.21
C GLY A 56 14.12 26.22 -25.16
N ILE A 57 13.30 27.17 -25.66
CA ILE A 57 13.71 28.15 -26.69
C ILE A 57 13.73 29.59 -26.10
N PRO A 58 14.81 30.00 -25.41
CA PRO A 58 14.93 31.32 -24.79
C PRO A 58 14.68 32.52 -25.71
N SER A 59 15.22 32.48 -26.92
CA SER A 59 15.12 33.58 -27.89
C SER A 59 13.67 33.89 -28.26
N GLU A 60 12.84 32.85 -28.30
CA GLU A 60 11.43 32.96 -28.63
C GLU A 60 10.59 33.41 -27.44
N ILE A 61 10.91 32.92 -26.24
CA ILE A 61 10.32 33.43 -24.98
C ILE A 61 10.51 34.95 -24.88
N ASP A 62 11.75 35.42 -25.07
CA ASP A 62 12.07 36.86 -25.07
C ASP A 62 11.28 37.62 -26.14
N ARG A 63 11.17 37.05 -27.34
CA ARG A 63 10.45 37.67 -28.46
C ARG A 63 8.96 37.81 -28.16
N LEU A 64 8.34 36.77 -27.61
CA LEU A 64 6.90 36.72 -27.34
C LEU A 64 6.53 37.64 -26.18
N ILE A 65 7.30 37.66 -25.09
CA ILE A 65 7.07 38.57 -23.97
C ILE A 65 7.21 40.03 -24.42
N LYS A 66 8.24 40.37 -25.22
CA LYS A 66 8.40 41.73 -25.79
C LYS A 66 7.27 42.14 -26.73
N LYS A 67 6.57 41.18 -27.35
CA LYS A 67 5.36 41.41 -28.16
C LYS A 67 4.09 41.59 -27.32
N GLY A 68 4.17 41.42 -26.00
CA GLY A 68 3.05 41.57 -25.08
C GLY A 68 2.34 40.27 -24.71
N ALA A 69 2.96 39.10 -24.92
CA ALA A 69 2.44 37.85 -24.36
C ALA A 69 2.38 37.95 -22.83
N ASP A 70 1.26 37.56 -22.24
CA ASP A 70 1.10 37.53 -20.78
C ASP A 70 1.93 36.38 -20.18
N ILE A 71 2.89 36.73 -19.32
CA ILE A 71 3.76 35.77 -18.63
C ILE A 71 3.02 34.97 -17.55
N GLU A 72 1.89 35.51 -17.07
CA GLU A 72 1.03 34.86 -16.08
C GLU A 72 -0.17 34.18 -16.71
N ALA A 73 -0.20 34.00 -18.03
CA ALA A 73 -1.26 33.24 -18.68
C ALA A 73 -1.28 31.79 -18.15
N GLU A 74 -2.48 31.28 -17.85
CA GLU A 74 -2.65 29.97 -17.20
C GLU A 74 -3.38 28.98 -18.12
N THR A 75 -2.99 27.71 -18.05
CA THR A 75 -3.81 26.60 -18.54
C THR A 75 -4.99 26.33 -17.61
N GLU A 76 -5.90 25.41 -17.99
CA GLU A 76 -6.98 24.96 -17.08
C GLU A 76 -6.46 24.28 -15.81
N GLU A 77 -5.24 23.73 -15.87
CA GLU A 77 -4.55 23.13 -14.72
C GLU A 77 -3.81 24.19 -13.88
N GLY A 78 -3.97 25.48 -14.19
CA GLY A 78 -3.29 26.58 -13.50
C GLY A 78 -1.80 26.68 -13.82
N ALA A 79 -1.33 26.06 -14.91
CA ALA A 79 0.08 26.08 -15.28
C ALA A 79 0.43 27.34 -16.08
N THR A 80 1.36 28.13 -15.55
CA THR A 80 1.97 29.27 -16.25
C THR A 80 3.11 28.81 -17.18
N PRO A 81 3.59 29.66 -18.10
CA PRO A 81 4.82 29.42 -18.85
C PRO A 81 5.99 28.94 -17.98
N LEU A 82 6.17 29.52 -16.77
CA LEU A 82 7.20 29.10 -15.82
C LEU A 82 6.98 27.67 -15.35
N ILE A 83 5.76 27.33 -14.90
CA ILE A 83 5.43 25.97 -14.47
C ILE A 83 5.68 24.96 -15.60
N ILE A 84 5.33 25.31 -16.84
CA ILE A 84 5.55 24.46 -18.02
C ILE A 84 7.04 24.25 -18.27
N ALA A 85 7.86 25.32 -18.21
CA ALA A 85 9.31 25.20 -18.36
C ALA A 85 9.93 24.28 -17.29
N VAL A 86 9.48 24.40 -16.04
CA VAL A 86 9.92 23.55 -14.92
C VAL A 86 9.48 22.10 -15.11
N ALA A 87 8.22 21.86 -15.45
CA ALA A 87 7.68 20.53 -15.70
C ALA A 87 8.37 19.83 -16.88
N ALA A 88 8.75 20.59 -17.92
CA ALA A 88 9.53 20.13 -19.07
C ALA A 88 11.04 20.01 -18.80
N ASN A 89 11.48 20.37 -17.58
CA ASN A 89 12.87 20.30 -17.14
C ASN A 89 13.83 21.16 -18.00
N LYS A 90 13.39 22.36 -18.42
CA LYS A 90 14.13 23.27 -19.33
C LYS A 90 14.70 24.46 -18.56
N ILE A 91 15.89 24.28 -17.97
CA ILE A 91 16.58 25.32 -17.18
C ILE A 91 16.80 26.63 -17.98
N GLU A 92 17.02 26.54 -19.29
CA GLU A 92 17.22 27.72 -20.14
C GLU A 92 15.94 28.57 -20.28
N SER A 93 14.78 27.92 -20.41
CA SER A 93 13.48 28.59 -20.37
C SER A 93 13.20 29.18 -19.00
N VAL A 94 13.45 28.41 -17.93
CA VAL A 94 13.27 28.87 -16.54
C VAL A 94 14.07 30.14 -16.30
N ASN A 95 15.38 30.12 -16.57
CA ASN A 95 16.26 31.28 -16.38
C ASN A 95 15.84 32.48 -17.22
N THR A 96 15.25 32.26 -18.41
CA THR A 96 14.79 33.35 -19.26
C THR A 96 13.49 33.96 -18.73
N LEU A 97 12.53 33.13 -18.33
CA LEU A 97 11.26 33.57 -17.75
C LEU A 97 11.49 34.32 -16.43
N LEU A 98 12.38 33.83 -15.57
CA LEU A 98 12.68 34.46 -14.28
C LEU A 98 13.24 35.90 -14.40
N LYS A 99 13.85 36.27 -15.53
CA LYS A 99 14.30 37.66 -15.78
C LYS A 99 13.16 38.67 -15.83
N TYR A 100 11.94 38.21 -16.13
CA TYR A 100 10.74 39.03 -16.21
C TYR A 100 9.93 39.02 -14.91
N ASN A 101 10.49 38.47 -13.82
CA ASN A 101 9.92 38.45 -12.48
C ASN A 101 8.47 37.91 -12.40
N PRO A 102 8.21 36.69 -12.91
CA PRO A 102 6.90 36.04 -12.80
C PRO A 102 6.56 35.67 -11.34
N GLU A 103 5.30 35.33 -11.09
CA GLU A 103 4.85 34.79 -9.80
C GLU A 103 5.39 33.37 -9.58
N VAL A 104 6.54 33.26 -8.91
CA VAL A 104 7.27 32.00 -8.69
C VAL A 104 6.60 31.03 -7.73
N ASN A 105 5.60 31.47 -6.95
CA ASN A 105 4.87 30.62 -6.00
C ASN A 105 3.48 30.24 -6.47
N LYS A 106 3.11 30.55 -7.72
CA LYS A 106 1.82 30.17 -8.30
C LYS A 106 1.61 28.66 -8.20
N LYS A 107 0.46 28.24 -7.69
CA LYS A 107 0.10 26.82 -7.60
C LYS A 107 -0.70 26.35 -8.81
N THR A 108 -0.45 25.12 -9.23
CA THR A 108 -1.33 24.38 -10.14
C THR A 108 -2.64 23.97 -9.46
N SER A 109 -3.58 23.42 -10.22
CA SER A 109 -4.82 22.83 -9.69
C SER A 109 -4.61 21.63 -8.75
N LEU A 110 -3.39 21.06 -8.72
CA LEU A 110 -2.96 20.03 -7.78
C LEU A 110 -2.26 20.60 -6.55
N ASP A 111 -2.32 21.92 -6.33
CA ASP A 111 -1.65 22.65 -5.26
C ASP A 111 -0.10 22.55 -5.29
N GLU A 112 0.48 22.25 -6.46
CA GLU A 112 1.93 22.14 -6.64
C GLU A 112 2.54 23.49 -7.05
N THR A 113 3.59 23.91 -6.36
CA THR A 113 4.41 25.07 -6.76
C THR A 113 5.46 24.67 -7.80
N PRO A 114 6.00 25.62 -8.60
CA PRO A 114 7.16 25.39 -9.45
C PRO A 114 8.30 24.72 -8.70
N LEU A 115 8.61 25.16 -7.48
CA LEU A 115 9.67 24.58 -6.68
C LEU A 115 9.39 23.11 -6.35
N LEU A 116 8.16 22.77 -5.96
CA LEU A 116 7.81 21.38 -5.68
C LEU A 116 7.94 20.49 -6.94
N ILE A 117 7.54 20.98 -8.11
CA ILE A 117 7.72 20.26 -9.37
C ILE A 117 9.22 20.05 -9.68
N ALA A 118 10.05 21.06 -9.47
CA ALA A 118 11.50 20.96 -9.63
C ALA A 118 12.12 19.91 -8.69
N VAL A 119 11.64 19.82 -7.45
CA VAL A 119 12.03 18.78 -6.49
C VAL A 119 11.62 17.39 -6.96
N LYS A 120 10.37 17.21 -7.42
CA LYS A 120 9.89 15.93 -7.96
C LYS A 120 10.66 15.49 -9.22
N ASN A 121 11.13 16.46 -10.02
CA ASN A 121 11.99 16.22 -11.17
C ASN A 121 13.48 16.00 -10.79
N GLN A 122 13.84 16.09 -9.51
CA GLN A 122 15.22 15.99 -9.01
C GLN A 122 16.20 16.97 -9.68
N ASN A 123 15.74 18.14 -10.13
CA ASN A 123 16.60 19.12 -10.77
C ASN A 123 16.99 20.25 -9.80
N SER A 124 18.12 20.08 -9.12
CA SER A 124 18.66 21.06 -8.16
C SER A 124 18.99 22.41 -8.80
N ALA A 125 19.36 22.46 -10.08
CA ALA A 125 19.67 23.72 -10.76
C ALA A 125 18.40 24.56 -10.98
N ILE A 126 17.30 23.92 -11.38
CA ILE A 126 16.00 24.60 -11.51
C ILE A 126 15.47 24.99 -10.12
N ALA A 127 15.57 24.11 -9.14
CA ALA A 127 15.15 24.42 -7.77
C ALA A 127 15.92 25.63 -7.20
N GLU A 128 17.24 25.66 -7.34
CA GLU A 128 18.06 26.79 -6.89
C GLU A 128 17.72 28.09 -7.63
N ALA A 129 17.50 28.04 -8.95
CA ALA A 129 17.10 29.21 -9.73
C ALA A 129 15.77 29.79 -9.25
N LEU A 130 14.79 28.93 -8.95
CA LEU A 130 13.49 29.33 -8.41
C LEU A 130 13.62 29.94 -7.01
N ILE A 131 14.40 29.33 -6.12
CA ILE A 131 14.63 29.83 -4.75
C ILE A 131 15.30 31.21 -4.79
N ARG A 132 16.33 31.39 -5.62
CA ARG A 132 17.00 32.68 -5.82
C ARG A 132 16.08 33.75 -6.40
N ALA A 133 15.03 33.35 -7.12
CA ALA A 133 13.99 34.24 -7.62
C ALA A 133 12.83 34.47 -6.64
N GLY A 134 12.93 33.98 -5.40
CA GLY A 134 11.95 34.23 -4.34
C GLY A 134 10.91 33.12 -4.12
N ALA A 135 11.14 31.91 -4.64
CA ALA A 135 10.28 30.78 -4.33
C ALA A 135 10.35 30.44 -2.82
N ASP A 136 9.20 30.26 -2.18
CA ASP A 136 9.10 29.87 -0.78
C ASP A 136 9.44 28.38 -0.64
N VAL A 137 10.61 28.09 -0.07
CA VAL A 137 11.11 26.74 0.21
C VAL A 137 10.20 25.91 1.12
N ASN A 138 9.32 26.58 1.88
CA ASN A 138 8.45 25.97 2.88
C ASN A 138 6.99 25.86 2.43
N MET A 139 6.66 26.27 1.19
CA MET A 139 5.29 26.23 0.71
C MET A 139 4.80 24.78 0.56
N PRO A 140 3.73 24.37 1.27
CA PRO A 140 3.27 22.99 1.23
C PRO A 140 2.27 22.74 0.09
N ASP A 141 2.14 21.46 -0.28
CA ASP A 141 1.03 20.95 -1.09
C ASP A 141 -0.29 20.89 -0.28
N ASN A 142 -1.34 20.31 -0.87
CA ASN A 142 -2.65 20.12 -0.22
C ASN A 142 -2.62 19.13 0.97
N HIS A 143 -1.59 18.30 1.10
CA HIS A 143 -1.37 17.42 2.24
C HIS A 143 -0.47 18.04 3.30
N GLY A 144 -0.07 19.31 3.15
CA GLY A 144 0.86 19.97 4.07
C GLY A 144 2.33 19.57 3.86
N ALA A 145 2.63 18.73 2.86
CA ALA A 145 3.98 18.27 2.58
C ALA A 145 4.77 19.34 1.83
N THR A 146 5.92 19.72 2.36
CA THR A 146 6.84 20.70 1.75
C THR A 146 7.82 20.05 0.78
N PRO A 147 8.53 20.83 -0.06
CA PRO A 147 9.64 20.32 -0.86
C PRO A 147 10.63 19.44 -0.08
N LEU A 148 10.95 19.79 1.18
CA LEU A 148 11.84 19.00 2.03
C LEU A 148 11.27 17.63 2.40
N HIS A 149 9.95 17.48 2.55
CA HIS A 149 9.32 16.18 2.78
C HIS A 149 9.52 15.24 1.58
N TYR A 150 9.31 15.75 0.36
CA TYR A 150 9.47 14.97 -0.86
C TYR A 150 10.93 14.60 -1.12
N ALA A 151 11.86 15.56 -0.97
CA ALA A 151 13.29 15.26 -1.06
C ALA A 151 13.70 14.18 -0.05
N SER A 152 13.12 14.21 1.15
CA SER A 152 13.38 13.24 2.22
C SER A 152 12.84 11.85 1.93
N ALA A 153 11.59 11.75 1.47
CA ALA A 153 10.97 10.46 1.15
C ALA A 153 11.56 9.81 -0.11
N TYR A 154 11.93 10.58 -1.13
CA TYR A 154 12.51 10.04 -2.37
C TYR A 154 14.02 9.83 -2.34
N GLY A 155 14.71 10.18 -1.26
CA GLY A 155 16.16 9.93 -1.13
C GLY A 155 17.03 10.93 -1.89
N TYR A 156 16.51 12.12 -2.19
CA TYR A 156 17.22 13.15 -2.95
C TYR A 156 18.16 13.97 -2.04
N PHE A 157 19.28 13.37 -1.66
CA PHE A 157 20.23 13.97 -0.70
C PHE A 157 20.66 15.39 -1.08
N GLN A 158 21.14 15.62 -2.31
CA GLN A 158 21.60 16.94 -2.76
C GLN A 158 20.46 17.97 -2.80
N MET A 159 19.23 17.53 -3.05
CA MET A 159 18.06 18.41 -3.02
C MET A 159 17.67 18.77 -1.59
N ALA A 160 17.70 17.80 -0.66
CA ALA A 160 17.44 18.06 0.75
C ALA A 160 18.50 19.02 1.33
N ASP A 161 19.78 18.82 1.01
CA ASP A 161 20.87 19.70 1.41
C ASP A 161 20.71 21.13 0.86
N LEU A 162 20.37 21.26 -0.43
CA LEU A 162 20.06 22.55 -1.05
C LEU A 162 18.90 23.27 -0.33
N LEU A 163 17.81 22.55 -0.03
CA LEU A 163 16.64 23.13 0.63
C LEU A 163 16.97 23.58 2.05
N LEU A 164 17.74 22.78 2.81
CA LEU A 164 18.18 23.14 4.16
C LEU A 164 19.14 24.34 4.14
N TYR A 165 20.03 24.41 3.14
CA TYR A 165 20.91 25.58 2.93
C TYR A 165 20.13 26.88 2.71
N TYR A 166 18.95 26.81 2.09
CA TYR A 166 18.04 27.94 1.90
C TYR A 166 16.93 28.02 2.97
N ASP A 167 17.22 27.63 4.21
CA ASP A 167 16.34 27.79 5.38
C ASP A 167 14.98 27.05 5.29
N ALA A 168 14.96 25.86 4.66
CA ALA A 168 13.81 24.97 4.79
C ALA A 168 13.62 24.54 6.26
N VAL A 169 12.39 24.65 6.75
CA VAL A 169 12.03 24.34 8.14
C VAL A 169 12.10 22.83 8.36
N VAL A 170 13.15 22.40 9.06
CA VAL A 170 13.50 20.98 9.28
C VAL A 170 12.37 20.15 9.90
N ASP A 171 11.59 20.74 10.81
CA ASP A 171 10.51 20.07 11.56
C ASP A 171 9.10 20.47 11.11
N LYS A 172 8.96 21.03 9.89
CA LYS A 172 7.63 21.36 9.36
C LYS A 172 6.78 20.09 9.33
N LYS A 173 5.55 20.17 9.84
CA LYS A 173 4.61 19.04 9.83
C LYS A 173 3.66 19.11 8.64
N SER A 174 3.47 17.98 7.96
CA SER A 174 2.34 17.77 7.05
C SER A 174 1.00 17.69 7.81
N VAL A 175 -0.11 17.61 7.09
CA VAL A 175 -1.47 17.53 7.66
C VAL A 175 -1.64 16.33 8.59
N ASP A 176 -0.99 15.20 8.29
CA ASP A 176 -0.99 14.01 9.17
C ASP A 176 0.08 14.07 10.27
N GLY A 177 0.76 15.21 10.43
CA GLY A 177 1.78 15.44 11.45
C GLY A 177 3.16 14.86 11.12
N THR A 178 3.36 14.26 9.94
CA THR A 178 4.67 13.73 9.51
C THR A 178 5.67 14.86 9.35
N THR A 179 6.90 14.66 9.82
CA THR A 179 8.04 15.58 9.60
C THR A 179 8.92 15.05 8.46
N PRO A 180 9.81 15.88 7.87
CA PRO A 180 10.82 15.40 6.92
C PRO A 180 11.66 14.24 7.45
N LEU A 181 12.06 14.29 8.73
CA LEU A 181 12.83 13.19 9.36
C LEU A 181 12.03 11.89 9.36
N MET A 182 10.75 11.93 9.76
CA MET A 182 9.89 10.75 9.70
C MET A 182 9.72 10.23 8.27
N ALA A 183 9.65 11.13 7.28
CA ALA A 183 9.54 10.75 5.87
C ALA A 183 10.79 10.05 5.35
N ALA A 184 11.98 10.56 5.67
CA ALA A 184 13.25 9.92 5.35
C ALA A 184 13.35 8.53 5.98
N ILE A 185 13.03 8.40 7.28
CA ILE A 185 13.11 7.14 8.01
C ILE A 185 12.13 6.13 7.45
N TRP A 186 10.88 6.54 7.20
CA TRP A 186 9.84 5.68 6.64
C TRP A 186 10.24 5.11 5.27
N ALA A 187 10.89 5.92 4.43
CA ALA A 187 11.38 5.49 3.13
C ALA A 187 12.73 4.73 3.17
N GLY A 188 13.40 4.67 4.33
CA GLY A 188 14.69 3.99 4.50
C GLY A 188 15.91 4.83 4.06
N ASN A 189 15.77 6.15 3.95
CA ASN A 189 16.83 7.05 3.49
C ASN A 189 17.73 7.51 4.66
N ALA A 190 18.57 6.60 5.17
CA ALA A 190 19.39 6.83 6.36
C ALA A 190 20.35 8.03 6.24
N ASN A 191 20.91 8.28 5.05
CA ASN A 191 21.78 9.43 4.79
C ASN A 191 21.05 10.78 4.92
N ILE A 192 19.78 10.85 4.50
CA ILE A 192 18.97 12.06 4.69
C ILE A 192 18.54 12.18 6.15
N ALA A 193 18.20 11.07 6.81
CA ALA A 193 17.88 11.10 8.24
C ALA A 193 19.04 11.68 9.05
N ASP A 194 20.28 11.26 8.77
CA ASP A 194 21.49 11.85 9.38
C ASP A 194 21.63 13.34 9.07
N LEU A 195 21.49 13.75 7.80
CA LEU A 195 21.52 15.16 7.40
C LEU A 195 20.50 16.01 8.16
N LEU A 196 19.25 15.54 8.29
CA LEU A 196 18.19 16.25 9.00
C LEU A 196 18.48 16.35 10.50
N ILE A 197 19.00 15.29 11.13
CA ILE A 197 19.37 15.30 12.55
C ILE A 197 20.53 16.27 12.80
N GLN A 198 21.54 16.30 11.92
CA GLN A 198 22.63 17.29 11.98
C GLN A 198 22.13 18.73 11.85
N ASN A 199 21.03 18.93 11.13
CA ASN A 199 20.33 20.22 11.00
C ASN A 199 19.26 20.45 12.08
N GLY A 200 19.28 19.70 13.18
CA GLY A 200 18.46 19.94 14.36
C GLY A 200 17.05 19.37 14.31
N ALA A 201 16.77 18.39 13.44
CA ALA A 201 15.47 17.70 13.42
C ALA A 201 15.12 17.09 14.79
N ASN A 202 13.88 17.26 15.22
CA ASN A 202 13.39 16.70 16.47
C ASN A 202 13.20 15.17 16.37
N MET A 203 14.14 14.43 16.97
CA MET A 203 14.13 12.96 17.03
C MET A 203 12.95 12.37 17.82
N GLU A 204 12.25 13.18 18.63
CA GLU A 204 11.07 12.77 19.41
C GLU A 204 9.75 13.35 18.85
N ALA A 205 9.78 13.92 17.65
CA ALA A 205 8.57 14.41 17.00
C ALA A 205 7.48 13.33 16.95
N ARG A 206 6.21 13.76 16.98
CA ARG A 206 5.03 12.87 16.89
C ARG A 206 4.08 13.34 15.81
N ASP A 207 3.64 12.40 14.99
CA ASP A 207 2.59 12.61 14.00
C ASP A 207 1.19 12.56 14.64
N SER A 208 0.12 12.69 13.84
CA SER A 208 -1.25 12.68 14.35
C SER A 208 -1.69 11.36 14.99
N GLU A 209 -1.00 10.26 14.67
CA GLU A 209 -1.24 8.93 15.25
C GLU A 209 -0.27 8.63 16.39
N GLY A 210 0.66 9.53 16.71
CA GLY A 210 1.67 9.37 17.75
C GLY A 210 2.86 8.51 17.33
N PHE A 211 3.09 8.27 16.04
CA PHE A 211 4.34 7.66 15.59
C PHE A 211 5.50 8.63 15.79
N THR A 212 6.58 8.12 16.40
CA THR A 212 7.88 8.81 16.52
C THR A 212 8.86 8.29 15.46
N PRO A 213 9.95 9.03 15.15
CA PRO A 213 11.06 8.53 14.36
C PRO A 213 11.52 7.12 14.79
N PHE A 214 11.61 6.87 16.10
CA PHE A 214 12.01 5.57 16.65
C PHE A 214 11.01 4.45 16.34
N LEU A 215 9.69 4.70 16.47
CA LEU A 215 8.66 3.73 16.12
C LEU A 215 8.69 3.38 14.63
N ILE A 216 8.96 4.36 13.76
CA ILE A 216 9.08 4.15 12.31
C ILE A 216 10.37 3.36 11.98
N ALA A 217 11.49 3.63 12.65
CA ALA A 217 12.71 2.83 12.49
C ALA A 217 12.48 1.35 12.89
N ALA A 218 11.78 1.14 14.01
CA ALA A 218 11.40 -0.18 14.50
C ALA A 218 10.43 -0.93 13.55
N GLN A 219 9.57 -0.20 12.85
CA GLN A 219 8.70 -0.71 11.80
C GLN A 219 9.47 -1.16 10.57
N ASN A 220 10.54 -0.46 10.23
CA ASN A 220 11.32 -0.72 9.02
C ASN A 220 12.38 -1.80 9.21
N GLY A 221 12.66 -2.21 10.45
CA GLY A 221 13.72 -3.18 10.72
C GLY A 221 15.11 -2.54 10.88
N ASP A 222 15.20 -1.21 10.91
CA ASP A 222 16.47 -0.47 10.87
C ASP A 222 17.11 -0.38 12.26
N THR A 223 17.75 -1.47 12.66
CA THR A 223 18.43 -1.57 13.96
C THR A 223 19.57 -0.56 14.14
N LEU A 224 20.19 -0.09 13.05
CA LEU A 224 21.29 0.88 13.13
C LEU A 224 20.76 2.26 13.50
N LEU A 225 19.69 2.69 12.82
CA LEU A 225 19.03 3.94 13.15
C LEU A 225 18.39 3.90 14.54
N MET A 226 17.79 2.78 14.92
CA MET A 226 17.30 2.59 16.30
C MET A 226 18.43 2.76 17.31
N ASP A 227 19.61 2.17 17.08
CA ASP A 227 20.76 2.31 17.99
C ASP A 227 21.29 3.74 18.05
N PHE A 228 21.30 4.43 16.91
CA PHE A 228 21.68 5.83 16.84
C PHE A 228 20.71 6.72 17.63
N LEU A 229 19.40 6.59 17.40
CA LEU A 229 18.37 7.37 18.11
C LEU A 229 18.39 7.09 19.62
N PHE A 230 18.51 5.82 20.01
CA PHE A 230 18.61 5.41 21.41
C PHE A 230 19.86 5.99 22.09
N SER A 231 21.01 5.96 21.40
CA SER A 231 22.26 6.53 21.91
C SER A 231 22.20 8.05 22.06
N ASN A 232 21.31 8.72 21.33
CA ASN A 232 21.01 10.16 21.46
C ASN A 232 19.90 10.46 22.49
N GLY A 233 19.48 9.47 23.29
CA GLY A 233 18.57 9.67 24.42
C GLY A 233 17.08 9.55 24.11
N VAL A 234 16.69 9.12 22.91
CA VAL A 234 15.29 8.88 22.55
C VAL A 234 14.73 7.70 23.34
N ASP A 235 13.57 7.86 23.99
CA ASP A 235 12.93 6.80 24.76
C ASP A 235 12.33 5.69 23.86
N PRO A 236 12.81 4.43 23.94
CA PRO A 236 12.29 3.33 23.13
C PRO A 236 10.94 2.78 23.60
N PHE A 237 10.45 3.19 24.79
CA PHE A 237 9.22 2.69 25.38
C PHE A 237 7.99 3.56 25.12
N GLU A 238 8.18 4.67 24.40
CA GLU A 238 7.09 5.55 24.02
C GLU A 238 6.08 4.84 23.13
N THR A 239 4.81 5.18 23.32
CA THR A 239 3.69 4.53 22.64
C THR A 239 2.92 5.52 21.77
N ASN A 240 2.43 5.05 20.64
CA ASN A 240 1.49 5.79 19.81
C ASN A 240 0.05 5.77 20.40
N ILE A 241 -0.93 6.37 19.71
CA ILE A 241 -2.33 6.43 20.21
C ILE A 241 -3.00 5.05 20.35
N TYR A 242 -2.44 4.03 19.72
CA TYR A 242 -2.90 2.64 19.77
C TYR A 242 -2.24 1.86 20.92
N ASN A 243 -1.44 2.53 21.76
CA ASN A 243 -0.60 1.94 22.80
C ASN A 243 0.49 0.99 22.25
N TYR A 244 0.93 1.19 20.99
CA TYR A 244 2.00 0.39 20.41
C TYR A 244 3.33 1.05 20.72
N ASP A 245 4.20 0.32 21.42
CA ASP A 245 5.62 0.63 21.58
C ASP A 245 6.43 0.05 20.41
N ALA A 246 7.74 0.32 20.40
CA ALA A 246 8.62 -0.14 19.33
C ALA A 246 8.59 -1.67 19.15
N LEU A 247 8.48 -2.43 20.25
CA LEU A 247 8.38 -3.89 20.20
C LEU A 247 7.08 -4.34 19.53
N ALA A 248 5.94 -3.77 19.91
CA ALA A 248 4.65 -4.07 19.28
C ALA A 248 4.65 -3.73 17.79
N VAL A 249 5.22 -2.58 17.41
CA VAL A 249 5.34 -2.17 16.01
C VAL A 249 6.22 -3.14 15.21
N SER A 250 7.40 -3.51 15.71
CA SER A 250 8.29 -4.48 15.04
C SER A 250 7.63 -5.84 14.84
N ILE A 251 6.91 -6.34 15.85
CA ILE A 251 6.17 -7.61 15.75
C ILE A 251 5.10 -7.52 14.66
N ARG A 252 4.28 -6.45 14.68
CA ARG A 252 3.23 -6.23 13.67
C ARG A 252 3.84 -6.18 12.27
N ALA A 253 4.89 -5.39 12.08
CA ALA A 253 5.56 -5.15 10.81
C ALA A 253 6.40 -6.34 10.30
N ASN A 254 6.45 -7.46 11.05
CA ASN A 254 7.26 -8.63 10.73
C ASN A 254 8.78 -8.34 10.69
N GLN A 255 9.26 -7.54 11.65
CA GLN A 255 10.67 -7.19 11.77
C GLN A 255 11.32 -7.91 12.96
N PRO A 256 11.73 -9.19 12.81
CA PRO A 256 12.33 -9.94 13.90
C PRO A 256 13.64 -9.33 14.38
N ASN A 257 14.43 -8.73 13.47
CA ASN A 257 15.71 -8.09 13.82
C ASN A 257 15.53 -6.92 14.80
N SER A 258 14.56 -6.04 14.56
CA SER A 258 14.24 -4.95 15.50
C SER A 258 13.69 -5.47 16.82
N ALA A 259 12.84 -6.50 16.79
CA ALA A 259 12.34 -7.13 18.02
C ALA A 259 13.50 -7.72 18.85
N ILE A 260 14.40 -8.48 18.22
CA ILE A 260 15.59 -9.06 18.87
C ILE A 260 16.52 -7.96 19.39
N TYR A 261 16.76 -6.92 18.61
CA TYR A 261 17.56 -5.76 19.00
C TYR A 261 17.02 -5.13 20.30
N LEU A 262 15.72 -4.84 20.35
CA LEU A 262 15.06 -4.25 21.52
C LEU A 262 15.16 -5.17 22.75
N LEU A 263 14.97 -6.47 22.56
CA LEU A 263 15.03 -7.47 23.63
C LEU A 263 16.46 -7.63 24.20
N ASN A 264 17.48 -7.52 23.34
CA ASN A 264 18.88 -7.66 23.75
C ASN A 264 19.45 -6.40 24.40
N LYS A 265 19.11 -5.21 23.87
CA LYS A 265 19.65 -3.93 24.35
C LYS A 265 19.00 -3.44 25.63
N ASN A 266 17.75 -3.84 25.91
CA ASN A 266 17.01 -3.35 27.06
C ASN A 266 16.53 -4.50 27.96
N PRO A 267 17.37 -4.99 28.89
CA PRO A 267 17.05 -6.17 29.71
C PRO A 267 16.00 -5.89 30.80
N ASP A 268 15.69 -4.63 31.10
CA ASP A 268 14.74 -4.26 32.17
C ASP A 268 13.39 -3.79 31.63
N TRP A 269 12.58 -4.76 31.20
CA TRP A 269 11.20 -4.55 30.76
C TRP A 269 10.25 -4.12 31.90
N SER A 270 10.72 -4.00 33.15
CA SER A 270 9.90 -3.50 34.26
C SER A 270 9.53 -2.01 34.09
N LYS A 271 10.35 -1.25 33.35
CA LYS A 271 10.14 0.16 33.03
C LYS A 271 9.19 0.39 31.85
N ARG A 272 8.78 -0.68 31.17
CA ARG A 272 7.87 -0.60 30.02
C ARG A 272 6.60 0.15 30.42
N ASN A 273 6.11 1.00 29.52
CA ASN A 273 4.83 1.68 29.69
C ASN A 273 3.72 0.64 30.01
N LYS A 274 3.08 0.78 31.18
CA LYS A 274 2.07 -0.17 31.67
C LYS A 274 0.83 -0.21 30.78
N ASN A 275 0.58 0.85 30.01
CA ASN A 275 -0.52 0.92 29.06
C ASN A 275 -0.18 0.29 27.71
N ALA A 276 1.10 0.00 27.45
CA ALA A 276 1.54 -0.58 26.18
C ALA A 276 0.90 -1.95 25.95
N VAL A 277 0.39 -2.16 24.74
CA VAL A 277 -0.28 -3.40 24.34
C VAL A 277 0.64 -4.60 24.60
N ASN A 278 0.11 -5.68 25.17
CA ASN A 278 0.91 -6.87 25.45
C ASN A 278 1.48 -7.45 24.13
N PRO A 279 2.81 -7.60 23.99
CA PRO A 279 3.45 -8.03 22.74
C PRO A 279 3.06 -9.46 22.34
N TYR A 280 2.70 -10.32 23.31
CA TYR A 280 2.17 -11.65 23.01
C TYR A 280 0.82 -11.57 22.28
N ILE A 281 -0.02 -10.57 22.59
CA ILE A 281 -1.31 -10.37 21.90
C ILE A 281 -1.05 -9.95 20.45
N VAL A 282 -0.10 -9.03 20.23
CA VAL A 282 0.28 -8.60 18.87
C VAL A 282 0.84 -9.77 18.08
N ALA A 283 1.82 -10.49 18.62
CA ALA A 283 2.44 -11.63 17.95
C ALA A 283 1.41 -12.71 17.60
N SER A 284 0.50 -12.98 18.52
CA SER A 284 -0.63 -13.90 18.33
C SER A 284 -1.53 -13.46 17.17
N LYS A 285 -1.95 -12.20 17.17
CA LYS A 285 -2.88 -11.64 16.18
C LYS A 285 -2.30 -11.60 14.76
N TYR A 286 -1.01 -11.33 14.63
CA TYR A 286 -0.28 -11.33 13.34
C TYR A 286 0.41 -12.66 13.01
N ARG A 287 0.14 -13.74 13.77
CA ARG A 287 0.70 -15.08 13.57
C ARG A 287 2.23 -15.13 13.53
N ARG A 288 2.89 -14.31 14.35
CA ARG A 288 4.36 -14.24 14.52
C ARG A 288 4.84 -15.31 15.50
N ASN A 289 4.66 -16.58 15.14
CA ASN A 289 5.00 -17.72 16.01
C ASN A 289 6.49 -17.81 16.34
N ASP A 290 7.33 -17.39 15.39
CA ASP A 290 8.77 -17.20 15.52
C ASP A 290 9.10 -16.23 16.67
N ILE A 291 8.45 -15.07 16.72
CA ILE A 291 8.72 -14.06 17.75
C ILE A 291 8.16 -14.48 19.12
N ILE A 292 7.05 -15.23 19.19
CA ILE A 292 6.50 -15.74 20.46
C ILE A 292 7.54 -16.55 21.24
N GLY A 293 8.33 -17.38 20.55
CA GLY A 293 9.42 -18.14 21.17
C GLY A 293 10.50 -17.23 21.78
N ILE A 294 10.87 -16.19 21.05
CA ILE A 294 11.89 -15.21 21.47
C ILE A 294 11.40 -14.39 22.68
N LEU A 295 10.14 -13.95 22.68
CA LEU A 295 9.53 -13.22 23.80
C LEU A 295 9.58 -14.04 25.10
N ARG A 296 9.25 -15.34 25.02
CA ARG A 296 9.32 -16.26 26.16
C ARG A 296 10.75 -16.43 26.67
N ALA A 297 11.70 -16.65 25.76
CA ALA A 297 13.12 -16.80 26.11
C ALA A 297 13.68 -15.54 26.79
N SER A 298 13.20 -14.36 26.37
CA SER A 298 13.61 -13.05 26.89
C SER A 298 12.84 -12.63 28.15
N LYS A 299 11.98 -13.49 28.71
CA LYS A 299 11.19 -13.23 29.93
C LYS A 299 10.35 -11.95 29.90
N VAL A 300 9.86 -11.56 28.73
CA VAL A 300 8.97 -10.39 28.59
C VAL A 300 7.67 -10.65 29.35
N PRO A 301 7.19 -9.72 30.19
CA PRO A 301 5.94 -9.90 30.94
C PRO A 301 4.74 -9.95 30.01
N GLY A 302 3.83 -10.89 30.26
CA GLY A 302 2.59 -11.06 29.51
C GLY A 302 2.30 -12.52 29.21
N ASN A 303 1.05 -12.78 28.80
CA ASN A 303 0.59 -14.12 28.41
C ASN A 303 -0.03 -14.07 27.01
N ILE A 304 -0.04 -15.23 26.35
CA ILE A 304 -0.82 -15.44 25.13
C ILE A 304 -2.31 -15.37 25.50
N SER A 305 -3.07 -14.64 24.71
CA SER A 305 -4.54 -14.60 24.80
C SER A 305 -5.12 -15.30 23.58
N TYR A 306 -5.92 -16.34 23.82
CA TYR A 306 -6.67 -17.02 22.78
C TYR A 306 -8.03 -16.34 22.62
N SER A 307 -8.28 -15.73 21.48
CA SER A 307 -9.55 -15.06 21.19
C SER A 307 -9.88 -15.11 19.71
N PHE A 308 -11.15 -15.34 19.37
CA PHE A 308 -11.61 -15.22 17.99
C PHE A 308 -11.48 -13.75 17.54
N ASP A 309 -10.70 -13.50 16.50
CA ASP A 309 -10.45 -12.15 15.98
C ASP A 309 -10.98 -11.95 14.55
N GLN A 310 -11.42 -13.04 13.91
CA GLN A 310 -11.86 -13.07 12.53
C GLN A 310 -13.13 -13.93 12.39
N ALA A 311 -14.12 -13.38 11.67
CA ALA A 311 -15.20 -14.11 11.06
C ALA A 311 -14.98 -14.21 9.55
N GLU A 312 -15.20 -15.38 8.98
CA GLU A 312 -15.12 -15.61 7.53
C GLU A 312 -16.44 -16.20 7.05
N PHE A 313 -17.10 -15.51 6.12
CA PHE A 313 -18.26 -16.02 5.40
C PHE A 313 -17.82 -16.45 4.00
N SER A 314 -18.03 -17.72 3.65
CA SER A 314 -17.55 -18.28 2.39
C SER A 314 -18.70 -18.84 1.57
N LEU A 315 -18.63 -18.64 0.26
CA LEU A 315 -19.43 -19.31 -0.76
C LEU A 315 -18.49 -20.23 -1.54
N SER A 316 -18.81 -21.51 -1.63
CA SER A 316 -17.94 -22.46 -2.31
C SER A 316 -18.72 -23.54 -3.05
N SER A 317 -18.11 -24.05 -4.12
CA SER A 317 -18.61 -25.16 -4.89
C SER A 317 -17.60 -26.29 -4.85
N LYS A 318 -18.08 -27.52 -4.65
CA LYS A 318 -17.31 -28.75 -4.66
C LYS A 318 -17.70 -29.57 -5.89
N PHE A 319 -16.72 -30.12 -6.58
CA PHE A 319 -16.91 -30.87 -7.80
C PHE A 319 -16.12 -32.17 -7.73
N SER A 320 -16.76 -33.25 -8.15
CA SER A 320 -16.12 -34.52 -8.50
C SER A 320 -16.50 -34.84 -9.95
N PHE A 321 -15.88 -35.86 -10.54
CA PHE A 321 -16.19 -36.32 -11.89
C PHE A 321 -17.65 -36.72 -12.10
N SER A 322 -18.38 -37.05 -11.04
CA SER A 322 -19.75 -37.57 -11.13
C SER A 322 -20.77 -36.77 -10.31
N ASP A 323 -20.34 -35.74 -9.59
CA ASP A 323 -21.20 -35.08 -8.62
C ASP A 323 -20.73 -33.67 -8.27
N TYR A 324 -21.61 -32.84 -7.74
CA TYR A 324 -21.26 -31.48 -7.31
C TYR A 324 -22.07 -31.03 -6.09
N PHE A 325 -21.58 -30.01 -5.41
CA PHE A 325 -22.27 -29.28 -4.36
C PHE A 325 -21.96 -27.80 -4.46
N THR A 326 -22.90 -26.96 -4.04
CA THR A 326 -22.72 -25.52 -3.87
C THR A 326 -23.16 -25.17 -2.47
N GLY A 327 -22.37 -24.41 -1.73
CA GLY A 327 -22.65 -24.17 -0.33
C GLY A 327 -22.13 -22.86 0.17
N PHE A 328 -22.56 -22.55 1.39
CA PHE A 328 -22.02 -21.45 2.16
C PHE A 328 -21.52 -21.96 3.51
N SER A 329 -20.55 -21.27 4.08
CA SER A 329 -20.03 -21.57 5.40
C SER A 329 -19.70 -20.29 6.15
N PHE A 330 -19.89 -20.31 7.46
CA PHE A 330 -19.43 -19.31 8.40
C PHE A 330 -18.35 -19.94 9.28
N SER A 331 -17.27 -19.22 9.55
CA SER A 331 -16.24 -19.67 10.48
C SER A 331 -15.76 -18.54 11.37
N LEU A 332 -15.45 -18.88 12.62
CA LEU A 332 -14.74 -18.03 13.57
C LEU A 332 -13.34 -18.58 13.75
N ARG A 333 -12.34 -17.72 13.63
CA ARG A 333 -10.93 -18.11 13.64
C ARG A 333 -10.18 -17.48 14.81
N GLU A 334 -9.38 -18.31 15.46
CA GLU A 334 -8.40 -17.95 16.47
C GLU A 334 -7.01 -17.94 15.78
N PRO A 335 -6.27 -16.82 15.83
CA PRO A 335 -5.09 -16.63 15.01
C PRO A 335 -3.88 -17.44 15.47
N VAL A 336 -3.68 -17.66 16.79
CA VAL A 336 -2.54 -18.41 17.34
C VAL A 336 -2.54 -19.86 16.90
N LEU A 337 -3.69 -20.51 17.04
CA LEU A 337 -3.89 -21.90 16.63
C LEU A 337 -3.98 -22.04 15.11
N SER A 338 -4.18 -20.93 14.41
CA SER A 338 -4.56 -20.89 12.99
C SER A 338 -5.76 -21.79 12.71
N GLY A 339 -6.70 -21.82 13.64
CA GLY A 339 -7.83 -22.74 13.64
C GLY A 339 -9.03 -22.13 14.33
N GLY A 340 -10.13 -22.86 14.37
CA GLY A 340 -11.35 -22.35 14.99
C GLY A 340 -12.54 -23.24 14.73
N ILE A 341 -13.71 -22.63 14.74
CA ILE A 341 -14.98 -23.32 14.52
C ILE A 341 -15.59 -22.90 13.20
N LEU A 342 -16.28 -23.84 12.54
CA LEU A 342 -17.01 -23.57 11.32
C LEU A 342 -18.37 -24.26 11.31
N ALA A 343 -19.30 -23.68 10.58
CA ALA A 343 -20.57 -24.30 10.24
C ALA A 343 -20.92 -23.94 8.79
N GLY A 344 -21.54 -24.86 8.06
CA GLY A 344 -21.88 -24.65 6.67
C GLY A 344 -22.97 -25.58 6.17
N LEU A 345 -23.47 -25.25 4.99
CA LEU A 345 -24.49 -25.99 4.28
C LEU A 345 -24.09 -26.09 2.81
N ASP A 346 -23.84 -27.31 2.35
CA ASP A 346 -23.56 -27.63 0.95
C ASP A 346 -24.80 -28.28 0.33
N THR A 347 -25.35 -27.74 -0.75
CA THR A 347 -26.57 -28.23 -1.39
C THR A 347 -26.41 -28.43 -2.89
N LYS A 348 -27.21 -29.33 -3.46
CA LYS A 348 -27.30 -29.54 -4.91
C LYS A 348 -28.43 -28.72 -5.50
N LEU A 349 -28.11 -27.83 -6.44
CA LEU A 349 -29.13 -27.02 -7.11
C LEU A 349 -30.06 -27.87 -8.00
N TRP A 350 -29.54 -28.96 -8.56
CA TRP A 350 -30.19 -29.92 -9.48
C TRP A 350 -29.89 -31.37 -9.08
N TYR A 351 -30.75 -32.30 -9.49
CA TYR A 351 -30.54 -33.72 -9.25
C TYR A 351 -29.32 -34.25 -10.02
N THR A 352 -28.43 -34.98 -9.35
CA THR A 352 -27.36 -35.76 -9.99
C THR A 352 -27.69 -37.25 -9.98
N ARG A 353 -27.21 -37.99 -10.98
CA ARG A 353 -27.35 -39.44 -11.01
C ARG A 353 -26.21 -40.05 -10.22
N VAL A 354 -26.54 -40.75 -9.13
CA VAL A 354 -25.56 -41.44 -8.29
C VAL A 354 -25.81 -42.93 -8.31
N MET A 355 -24.74 -43.71 -8.24
CA MET A 355 -24.81 -45.17 -8.18
C MET A 355 -24.47 -45.64 -6.77
N ILE A 356 -25.23 -46.59 -6.22
CA ILE A 356 -24.91 -47.24 -4.95
C ILE A 356 -24.77 -48.73 -5.22
N LYS A 357 -23.62 -49.30 -4.85
CA LYS A 357 -23.35 -50.74 -4.97
C LYS A 357 -23.89 -51.41 -3.72
N GLU A 358 -24.82 -52.34 -3.88
CA GLU A 358 -25.35 -53.14 -2.75
C GLU A 358 -24.51 -54.41 -2.59
N ASN A 359 -24.27 -55.14 -3.68
CA ASN A 359 -23.45 -56.36 -3.73
C ASN A 359 -22.62 -56.39 -5.03
N ASP A 360 -21.76 -57.40 -5.23
CA ASP A 360 -20.88 -57.49 -6.40
C ASP A 360 -21.61 -57.53 -7.76
N ASN A 361 -22.86 -57.98 -7.77
CA ASN A 361 -23.66 -58.13 -9.00
C ASN A 361 -24.79 -57.09 -9.13
N LEU A 362 -24.95 -56.17 -8.17
CA LEU A 362 -26.13 -55.30 -8.14
C LEU A 362 -25.79 -53.85 -7.76
N ILE A 363 -26.09 -52.94 -8.69
CA ILE A 363 -25.85 -51.49 -8.59
C ILE A 363 -27.17 -50.77 -8.82
N TYR A 364 -27.60 -49.97 -7.85
CA TYR A 364 -28.77 -49.11 -8.00
C TYR A 364 -28.36 -47.73 -8.48
N GLN A 365 -29.17 -47.16 -9.38
CA GLN A 365 -29.05 -45.77 -9.78
C GLN A 365 -30.15 -44.94 -9.11
N TYR A 366 -29.76 -43.87 -8.43
CA TYR A 366 -30.66 -42.93 -7.78
C TYR A 366 -30.48 -41.51 -8.33
N PHE A 367 -31.49 -40.67 -8.13
CA PHE A 367 -31.40 -39.23 -8.32
C PHE A 367 -31.18 -38.56 -6.96
N ASP A 368 -30.03 -37.91 -6.79
CA ASP A 368 -29.62 -37.27 -5.55
C ASP A 368 -29.67 -35.74 -5.67
N ARG A 369 -30.38 -35.08 -4.74
CA ARG A 369 -30.39 -33.63 -4.56
C ARG A 369 -30.26 -33.29 -3.07
N ARG A 370 -29.44 -34.06 -2.35
CA ARG A 370 -29.23 -33.86 -0.92
C ARG A 370 -28.57 -32.51 -0.62
N SER A 371 -28.87 -32.04 0.57
CA SER A 371 -28.08 -31.01 1.25
C SER A 371 -27.24 -31.69 2.33
N MET A 372 -26.09 -31.12 2.62
CA MET A 372 -25.16 -31.52 3.66
C MET A 372 -24.96 -30.34 4.59
N ALA A 373 -25.56 -30.40 5.77
CA ALA A 373 -25.23 -29.48 6.85
C ALA A 373 -24.02 -30.04 7.59
N TYR A 374 -23.08 -29.17 7.97
CA TYR A 374 -21.90 -29.55 8.73
C TYR A 374 -21.49 -28.46 9.72
N ALA A 375 -21.02 -28.88 10.89
CA ALA A 375 -20.43 -28.01 11.90
C ALA A 375 -19.26 -28.72 12.56
N GLY A 376 -18.24 -27.97 12.96
CA GLY A 376 -16.96 -28.56 13.27
C GLY A 376 -15.87 -27.60 13.71
N VAL A 377 -14.68 -28.17 13.87
CA VAL A 377 -13.43 -27.43 14.07
C VAL A 377 -12.54 -27.55 12.85
N PHE A 378 -11.69 -26.56 12.65
CA PHE A 378 -10.66 -26.62 11.62
C PHE A 378 -9.33 -26.09 12.11
N ARG A 379 -8.27 -26.50 11.42
CA ARG A 379 -6.93 -25.93 11.56
C ARG A 379 -6.27 -25.82 10.20
N ASP A 380 -5.74 -24.65 9.92
CA ASP A 380 -5.00 -24.35 8.71
C ASP A 380 -3.50 -24.38 8.99
N PHE A 381 -2.74 -24.89 8.02
CA PHE A 381 -1.29 -24.98 8.02
C PHE A 381 -0.80 -24.27 6.76
N ALA A 382 -0.18 -23.10 6.93
CA ALA A 382 0.45 -22.40 5.81
C ALA A 382 1.67 -23.22 5.33
N LEU A 383 1.78 -23.42 4.02
CA LEU A 383 2.85 -24.18 3.38
C LEU A 383 3.83 -23.29 2.61
N THR A 384 3.53 -22.00 2.50
CA THR A 384 4.37 -20.98 1.85
C THR A 384 4.61 -19.84 2.82
N ASP A 385 5.84 -19.34 2.87
CA ASP A 385 6.15 -18.07 3.50
C ASP A 385 5.66 -16.93 2.60
N ASP A 386 5.15 -15.84 3.17
CA ASP A 386 4.53 -14.67 2.50
C ASP A 386 5.47 -13.92 1.51
N ILE A 387 6.64 -14.47 1.21
CA ILE A 387 7.76 -13.87 0.48
C ILE A 387 7.53 -13.85 -1.04
N LEU A 388 6.85 -14.86 -1.62
CA LEU A 388 6.81 -15.02 -3.08
C LEU A 388 5.69 -14.23 -3.78
N ARG A 389 4.54 -14.04 -3.11
CA ARG A 389 3.46 -13.09 -3.46
C ARG A 389 2.61 -12.86 -2.20
N PRO A 390 2.46 -11.62 -1.68
CA PRO A 390 1.81 -11.36 -0.39
C PRO A 390 0.32 -11.76 -0.36
N ASN A 391 -0.28 -11.95 -1.53
CA ASN A 391 -1.69 -12.25 -1.67
C ASN A 391 -1.97 -13.72 -1.99
N LEU A 392 -0.97 -14.57 -2.25
CA LEU A 392 -1.19 -15.95 -2.67
C LEU A 392 -0.62 -16.94 -1.65
N ILE A 393 -1.50 -17.68 -0.97
CA ILE A 393 -1.12 -18.58 0.13
C ILE A 393 -1.49 -20.01 -0.24
N LEU A 394 -0.53 -20.92 -0.20
CA LEU A 394 -0.80 -22.36 -0.20
C LEU A 394 -0.99 -22.83 1.24
N PHE A 395 -2.10 -23.51 1.52
CA PHE A 395 -2.39 -24.01 2.86
C PHE A 395 -3.01 -25.41 2.81
N ALA A 396 -2.69 -26.21 3.82
CA ALA A 396 -3.44 -27.41 4.14
C ALA A 396 -4.47 -27.07 5.23
N SER A 397 -5.68 -27.60 5.11
CA SER A 397 -6.74 -27.46 6.11
C SER A 397 -7.11 -28.86 6.60
N LEU A 398 -7.26 -29.01 7.92
CA LEU A 398 -7.87 -30.18 8.51
C LEU A 398 -9.17 -29.76 9.18
N SER A 399 -10.30 -30.15 8.62
CA SER A 399 -11.62 -29.90 9.19
C SER A 399 -12.22 -31.18 9.75
N ALA A 400 -12.89 -31.10 10.88
CA ALA A 400 -13.62 -32.21 11.49
C ALA A 400 -15.07 -31.77 11.68
N ALA A 401 -16.00 -32.37 10.93
CA ALA A 401 -17.39 -31.94 10.93
C ALA A 401 -18.38 -33.11 10.88
N TYR A 402 -19.56 -32.90 11.45
CA TYR A 402 -20.64 -33.87 11.41
C TYR A 402 -21.57 -33.60 10.23
N THR A 403 -21.76 -34.55 9.32
CA THR A 403 -22.56 -34.35 8.09
C THR A 403 -23.96 -34.92 8.25
N PHE A 404 -24.98 -34.14 7.89
CA PHE A 404 -26.38 -34.57 7.83
C PHE A 404 -26.87 -34.68 6.40
N GLY A 405 -27.58 -35.76 6.03
CA GLY A 405 -28.13 -35.97 4.69
C GLY A 405 -29.65 -36.10 4.66
N ASN A 406 -30.28 -35.67 3.55
CA ASN A 406 -31.71 -35.89 3.29
C ASN A 406 -31.96 -37.19 2.52
N THR A 407 -33.20 -37.71 2.56
CA THR A 407 -33.66 -38.92 1.84
C THR A 407 -33.43 -38.83 0.32
N PHE A 408 -33.06 -39.94 -0.32
CA PHE A 408 -33.00 -40.00 -1.79
C PHE A 408 -34.41 -39.91 -2.41
N LYS A 409 -34.52 -39.25 -3.56
CA LYS A 409 -35.81 -39.02 -4.25
C LYS A 409 -36.54 -40.35 -4.50
N GLY A 410 -37.77 -40.46 -4.01
CA GLY A 410 -38.61 -41.65 -4.19
C GLY A 410 -38.24 -42.84 -3.31
N THR A 411 -37.44 -42.63 -2.25
CA THR A 411 -37.06 -43.69 -1.31
C THR A 411 -37.13 -43.20 0.14
N LEU A 412 -37.19 -44.14 1.10
CA LEU A 412 -36.99 -43.86 2.53
C LEU A 412 -35.51 -43.96 2.96
N LYS A 413 -34.60 -44.27 2.03
CA LYS A 413 -33.17 -44.41 2.34
C LYS A 413 -32.55 -43.02 2.59
N VAL A 414 -31.96 -42.84 3.77
CA VAL A 414 -31.19 -41.64 4.16
C VAL A 414 -29.70 -41.97 4.06
N PRO A 415 -28.85 -41.07 3.53
CA PRO A 415 -27.40 -41.19 3.65
C PRO A 415 -26.97 -41.26 5.12
N GLU A 416 -25.94 -42.03 5.44
CA GLU A 416 -25.45 -42.10 6.83
C GLU A 416 -25.00 -40.73 7.33
N ASN A 417 -25.59 -40.31 8.45
CA ASN A 417 -25.09 -39.20 9.24
C ASN A 417 -23.80 -39.67 9.93
N LYS A 418 -22.70 -38.98 9.67
CA LYS A 418 -21.40 -39.40 10.17
C LYS A 418 -20.52 -38.22 10.51
N PHE A 419 -19.66 -38.45 11.49
CA PHE A 419 -18.48 -37.62 11.69
C PHE A 419 -17.50 -37.84 10.54
N SER A 420 -17.03 -36.75 9.94
CA SER A 420 -16.12 -36.76 8.82
C SER A 420 -14.92 -35.86 9.11
N ILE A 421 -13.73 -36.38 8.85
CA ILE A 421 -12.50 -35.59 8.77
C ILE A 421 -12.28 -35.28 7.30
N LEU A 422 -12.12 -34.00 6.99
CA LEU A 422 -12.01 -33.43 5.66
C LEU A 422 -10.65 -32.74 5.54
N PRO A 423 -9.58 -33.49 5.23
CA PRO A 423 -8.31 -32.87 4.89
C PRO A 423 -8.42 -32.24 3.50
N ALA A 424 -7.86 -31.05 3.36
CA ALA A 424 -7.83 -30.31 2.10
C ALA A 424 -6.47 -29.65 1.91
N ILE A 425 -6.08 -29.48 0.65
CA ILE A 425 -4.98 -28.61 0.26
C ILE A 425 -5.53 -27.58 -0.71
N SER A 426 -5.21 -26.30 -0.50
CA SER A 426 -5.84 -25.21 -1.24
C SER A 426 -4.88 -24.05 -1.42
N VAL A 427 -5.05 -23.34 -2.53
CA VAL A 427 -4.45 -22.04 -2.80
C VAL A 427 -5.50 -20.98 -2.51
N ARG A 428 -5.13 -19.94 -1.76
CA ARG A 428 -5.95 -18.79 -1.43
C ARG A 428 -5.34 -17.52 -1.99
N LEU A 429 -6.09 -16.78 -2.79
CA LEU A 429 -5.77 -15.42 -3.20
C LEU A 429 -6.51 -14.44 -2.29
N ILE A 430 -5.79 -13.65 -1.50
CA ILE A 430 -6.36 -12.68 -0.55
C ILE A 430 -6.26 -11.27 -1.13
N THR A 431 -7.35 -10.53 -1.03
CA THR A 431 -7.40 -9.07 -1.17
C THR A 431 -7.88 -8.48 0.16
N LYS A 432 -8.11 -7.17 0.28
CA LYS A 432 -8.45 -6.48 1.55
C LYS A 432 -9.35 -7.30 2.50
N ASN A 433 -10.61 -7.51 2.11
CA ASN A 433 -11.58 -8.30 2.88
C ASN A 433 -12.07 -9.54 2.11
N LEU A 434 -11.76 -9.63 0.81
CA LEU A 434 -12.21 -10.70 -0.08
C LEU A 434 -11.08 -11.70 -0.33
N ALA A 435 -11.37 -12.99 -0.26
CA ALA A 435 -10.44 -14.04 -0.65
C ALA A 435 -11.08 -15.01 -1.65
N PHE A 436 -10.28 -15.55 -2.56
CA PHE A 436 -10.68 -16.60 -3.49
C PHE A 436 -9.85 -17.83 -3.21
N SER A 437 -10.47 -19.00 -3.17
CA SER A 437 -9.78 -20.26 -2.88
C SER A 437 -10.06 -21.29 -3.97
N ALA A 438 -9.04 -22.06 -4.34
CA ALA A 438 -9.16 -23.22 -5.19
C ALA A 438 -8.29 -24.35 -4.63
N GLY A 439 -8.78 -25.58 -4.59
CA GLY A 439 -8.04 -26.69 -3.99
C GLY A 439 -8.69 -28.05 -4.15
N ILE A 440 -8.13 -29.01 -3.44
CA ILE A 440 -8.57 -30.40 -3.42
C ILE A 440 -8.93 -30.76 -1.97
N GLU A 441 -10.13 -31.31 -1.77
CA GLU A 441 -10.65 -31.79 -0.50
C GLU A 441 -10.87 -33.30 -0.58
N TYR A 442 -10.47 -34.04 0.46
CA TYR A 442 -10.79 -35.45 0.58
C TYR A 442 -12.13 -35.63 1.27
N MET A 443 -13.10 -36.19 0.55
CA MET A 443 -14.42 -36.54 1.04
C MET A 443 -14.88 -37.87 0.43
N LYS A 444 -14.90 -38.93 1.24
CA LYS A 444 -15.39 -40.25 0.80
C LYS A 444 -16.91 -40.24 0.64
N SER A 445 -17.37 -40.14 -0.60
CA SER A 445 -18.77 -40.38 -0.97
C SER A 445 -19.05 -41.89 -0.99
N GLY A 446 -20.13 -42.35 -0.38
CA GLY A 446 -20.57 -43.75 -0.43
C GLY A 446 -21.10 -44.19 -1.82
N PHE A 447 -20.80 -43.43 -2.88
CA PHE A 447 -21.30 -43.66 -4.23
C PHE A 447 -20.29 -44.45 -5.06
N TYR A 448 -20.79 -45.44 -5.79
CA TYR A 448 -20.02 -46.28 -6.68
C TYR A 448 -19.37 -45.46 -7.79
N LYS A 449 -18.07 -45.71 -8.04
CA LYS A 449 -17.20 -44.97 -8.98
C LYS A 449 -17.03 -43.47 -8.70
N ASN A 450 -17.47 -42.97 -7.55
CA ASN A 450 -17.15 -41.62 -7.12
C ASN A 450 -15.93 -41.66 -6.19
N GLY A 451 -14.80 -41.15 -6.68
CA GLY A 451 -13.56 -41.10 -5.93
C GLY A 451 -13.64 -40.16 -4.73
N PRO A 452 -12.71 -40.30 -3.75
CA PRO A 452 -12.77 -39.48 -2.55
C PRO A 452 -12.18 -38.07 -2.73
N LEU A 453 -11.64 -37.73 -3.90
CA LEU A 453 -11.02 -36.43 -4.16
C LEU A 453 -12.02 -35.49 -4.83
N TRP A 454 -12.21 -34.32 -4.25
CA TRP A 454 -13.14 -33.29 -4.71
C TRP A 454 -12.37 -32.00 -4.98
N LEU A 455 -12.60 -31.38 -6.13
CA LEU A 455 -12.14 -30.03 -6.40
C LEU A 455 -13.05 -29.05 -5.66
N ARG A 456 -12.48 -28.09 -4.95
CA ARG A 456 -13.22 -27.03 -4.27
C ARG A 456 -12.78 -25.67 -4.79
N ALA A 457 -13.73 -24.84 -5.15
CA ALA A 457 -13.49 -23.44 -5.52
C ALA A 457 -14.48 -22.55 -4.78
N GLY A 458 -14.06 -21.37 -4.32
CA GLY A 458 -14.93 -20.49 -3.55
C GLY A 458 -14.39 -19.08 -3.38
N ALA A 459 -15.26 -18.21 -2.88
CA ALA A 459 -14.94 -16.86 -2.46
C ALA A 459 -15.36 -16.68 -1.01
N SER A 460 -14.59 -15.93 -0.22
CA SER A 460 -14.90 -15.62 1.15
C SER A 460 -14.72 -14.16 1.49
N TRP A 461 -15.55 -13.69 2.42
CA TRP A 461 -15.53 -12.35 2.97
C TRP A 461 -15.08 -12.43 4.43
N ASN A 462 -14.03 -11.68 4.76
CA ASN A 462 -13.40 -11.67 6.07
C ASN A 462 -13.79 -10.41 6.82
N PHE A 463 -14.25 -10.59 8.06
CA PHE A 463 -14.55 -9.56 9.02
C PHE A 463 -13.61 -9.72 10.19
N TYR A 464 -13.00 -8.63 10.65
CA TYR A 464 -12.09 -8.65 11.80
C TYR A 464 -12.75 -7.88 12.94
N PHE A 465 -12.80 -8.47 14.12
CA PHE A 465 -13.62 -7.95 15.23
C PHE A 465 -12.97 -6.80 16.00
N ASP A 466 -11.67 -6.58 15.84
CA ASP A 466 -10.91 -5.87 16.84
C ASP A 466 -10.05 -4.74 16.25
N ASN A 467 -10.25 -3.53 16.80
CA ASN A 467 -9.57 -2.28 16.46
C ASN A 467 -8.06 -2.30 16.76
N ILE A 468 -7.56 -3.27 17.54
CA ILE A 468 -6.12 -3.51 17.78
C ILE A 468 -5.44 -4.11 16.54
N ARG A 469 -5.94 -3.87 15.33
CA ARG A 469 -5.08 -3.90 14.14
C ARG A 469 -4.61 -2.49 13.84
N GLY A 470 -4.10 -1.80 14.87
CA GLY A 470 -3.61 -0.43 14.79
C GLY A 470 -2.58 -0.31 13.66
N PRO A 471 -2.73 0.65 12.73
CA PRO A 471 -2.02 0.71 11.47
C PRO A 471 -0.50 0.63 11.61
N VAL A 472 0.16 0.22 10.53
CA VAL A 472 1.59 0.49 10.31
C VAL A 472 1.63 1.93 9.80
N LYS A 473 2.64 2.74 10.17
CA LYS A 473 2.80 4.08 9.62
C LYS A 473 2.86 3.99 8.09
N THR A 474 1.94 4.72 7.46
CA THR A 474 1.93 5.01 6.03
C THR A 474 1.88 6.51 5.84
N ILE A 475 2.64 7.03 4.90
CA ILE A 475 2.61 8.45 4.54
C ILE A 475 1.52 8.64 3.51
N LYS A 476 0.57 9.55 3.75
CA LYS A 476 -0.64 9.70 2.91
C LYS A 476 -0.41 10.38 1.56
N TRP A 477 0.63 11.20 1.48
CA TRP A 477 0.99 12.00 0.31
C TRP A 477 2.10 11.38 -0.56
N TYR A 478 2.65 10.25 -0.10
CA TYR A 478 3.63 9.41 -0.80
C TYR A 478 2.91 8.26 -1.48
#